data_AF-A0A0F9KNX0-F1
#
_entry.id   AF-A0A0F9KNX0-F1
#
_cell.length_a   1.000
_cell.length_b   1.000
_cell.length_c   1.000
_cell.angle_alpha   90.00
_cell.angle_beta   90.00
_cell.angle_gamma   90.00
#
_symmetry.space_group_name_H-M   'P 1'
#
loop_
_entity.id
_entity.type
_entity.pdbx_description
1 polymer ?
#
loop_
_entity_poly.entity_id
_entity_poly.type
_entity_poly.pdbx_seq_one_letter_code
_entity_poly.pdbx_strand_id
1 'polypeptide(L)'
;MPFVFGDFSDYQTGDIIEFRNYKWIARGRFDEGALAPGNANAFSFNWQNPHSNPIIVTRVLLDITTPGGVAAGELDVGSAAGTGVHSDNLIDGCDPDVQTVYDNLGDPGANGKFKQRLDANGGAVDWITCQILLQNQAALAGRYYIEYIEVI
;
A
#
# COMPACT_ATOMS: atom_id res chain seq x y z
N MET A 1 10.30 24.79 -43.70
CA MET A 1 9.28 24.38 -42.70
C MET A 1 9.61 25.13 -41.42
N PRO A 2 8.75 26.02 -40.89
CA PRO A 2 9.07 26.69 -39.65
C PRO A 2 8.84 25.69 -38.50
N PHE A 3 9.87 25.51 -37.69
CA PHE A 3 9.76 24.83 -36.41
C PHE A 3 9.03 25.80 -35.47
N VAL A 4 7.84 25.43 -34.98
CA VAL A 4 7.15 26.21 -33.95
C VAL A 4 7.83 25.88 -32.63
N PHE A 5 8.70 26.79 -32.16
CA PHE A 5 9.11 26.78 -30.77
C PHE A 5 7.94 27.33 -29.95
N GLY A 6 7.49 26.56 -28.95
CA GLY A 6 6.55 27.07 -27.97
C GLY A 6 7.08 28.37 -27.38
N ASP A 7 6.21 29.36 -27.26
CA ASP A 7 6.54 30.64 -26.66
C ASP A 7 7.04 30.41 -25.22
N PHE A 8 8.30 30.76 -24.96
CA PHE A 8 8.90 30.67 -23.63
C PHE A 8 8.72 31.96 -22.80
N SER A 9 8.05 32.98 -23.35
CA SER A 9 7.93 34.31 -22.75
C SER A 9 7.07 34.35 -21.48
N ASP A 10 6.26 33.33 -21.26
CA ASP A 10 5.43 33.19 -20.06
C ASP A 10 6.07 32.34 -18.96
N TYR A 11 7.23 31.70 -19.20
CA TYR A 11 7.84 30.87 -18.16
C TYR A 11 8.68 31.69 -17.18
N GLN A 12 8.33 31.62 -15.90
CA GLN A 12 9.14 32.18 -14.84
C GLN A 12 10.17 31.18 -14.32
N THR A 13 11.22 31.68 -13.67
CA THR A 13 12.21 30.85 -12.98
C THR A 13 11.52 30.10 -11.83
N GLY A 14 11.09 28.86 -12.08
CA GLY A 14 10.30 28.06 -11.13
C GLY A 14 9.37 27.08 -11.84
N ASP A 15 8.93 27.41 -13.06
CA ASP A 15 7.90 26.65 -13.76
C ASP A 15 8.32 25.22 -14.11
N ILE A 16 9.61 24.99 -14.36
CA ILE A 16 10.14 23.64 -14.59
C ILE A 16 10.06 22.78 -13.31
N ILE A 17 10.22 23.40 -12.14
CA ILE A 17 10.11 22.74 -10.83
C ILE A 17 8.63 22.47 -10.53
N GLU A 18 7.75 23.44 -10.80
CA GLU A 18 6.30 23.32 -10.57
C GLU A 18 5.63 22.31 -11.51
N PHE A 19 5.94 22.30 -12.82
CA PHE A 19 5.40 21.30 -13.76
C PHE A 19 5.83 19.87 -13.42
N ARG A 20 7.08 19.67 -13.00
CA ARG A 20 7.57 18.36 -12.57
C ARG A 20 6.88 17.90 -11.29
N ASN A 21 6.72 18.79 -10.32
CA ASN A 21 6.03 18.48 -9.07
C ASN A 21 4.55 18.17 -9.31
N TYR A 22 3.86 18.92 -10.18
CA TYR A 22 2.46 18.62 -10.53
C TYR A 22 2.29 17.23 -11.14
N LYS A 23 3.21 16.76 -12.00
CA LYS A 23 3.11 15.41 -12.57
C LYS A 23 3.32 14.30 -11.55
N TRP A 24 4.21 14.49 -10.57
CA TRP A 24 4.41 13.52 -9.48
C TRP A 24 3.25 13.54 -8.49
N ILE A 25 2.81 14.72 -8.06
CA ILE A 25 1.69 14.90 -7.14
C ILE A 25 0.37 14.42 -7.77
N ALA A 26 0.14 14.69 -9.06
CA ALA A 26 -1.05 14.24 -9.77
C ALA A 26 -1.10 12.72 -10.02
N ARG A 27 0.00 11.99 -9.85
CA ARG A 27 0.06 10.53 -9.98
C ARG A 27 0.05 9.81 -8.64
N GLY A 28 0.45 10.50 -7.57
CA GLY A 28 0.33 10.01 -6.20
C GLY A 28 -1.15 9.87 -5.81
N ARG A 29 -1.46 8.76 -5.15
CA ARG A 29 -2.77 8.42 -4.64
C ARG A 29 -2.61 7.81 -3.26
N PHE A 30 -3.67 7.92 -2.47
CA PHE A 30 -3.81 7.19 -1.23
C PHE A 30 -5.17 6.49 -1.22
N ASP A 31 -5.24 5.34 -0.59
CA ASP A 31 -6.50 4.67 -0.26
C ASP A 31 -6.43 4.12 1.16
N GLU A 32 -7.57 3.87 1.78
CA GLU A 32 -7.66 3.46 3.17
C GLU A 32 -8.87 2.55 3.45
N GLY A 33 -8.78 1.77 4.51
CA GLY A 33 -9.89 0.97 4.99
C GLY A 33 -9.70 0.49 6.42
N ALA A 34 -10.69 -0.23 6.94
CA ALA A 34 -10.63 -0.78 8.29
C ALA A 34 -9.82 -2.09 8.32
N LEU A 35 -9.09 -2.31 9.42
CA LEU A 35 -8.56 -3.62 9.76
C LEU A 35 -9.68 -4.46 10.37
N ALA A 36 -9.91 -5.65 9.83
CA ALA A 36 -10.84 -6.61 10.41
C ALA A 36 -10.12 -7.51 11.44
N PRO A 37 -10.75 -7.79 12.59
CA PRO A 37 -10.29 -8.84 13.49
C PRO A 37 -10.55 -10.22 12.91
N GLY A 38 -9.84 -11.23 13.41
CA GLY A 38 -10.08 -12.59 12.98
C GLY A 38 -9.18 -13.63 13.63
N ASN A 39 -9.55 -14.88 13.41
CA ASN A 39 -8.76 -16.04 13.83
C ASN A 39 -7.45 -16.14 13.02
N ALA A 40 -6.56 -17.03 13.45
CA ALA A 40 -5.42 -17.43 12.63
C ALA A 40 -5.88 -17.86 11.23
N ASN A 41 -5.14 -17.42 10.22
CA ASN A 41 -5.41 -17.51 8.79
C ASN A 41 -6.60 -16.69 8.26
N ALA A 42 -7.24 -15.85 9.08
CA ALA A 42 -8.20 -14.87 8.57
C ALA A 42 -7.47 -13.73 7.85
N PHE A 43 -8.18 -13.04 6.97
CA PHE A 43 -7.65 -11.86 6.29
C PHE A 43 -8.22 -10.60 6.92
N SER A 44 -7.34 -9.75 7.44
CA SER A 44 -7.73 -8.48 8.06
C SER A 44 -8.22 -7.49 7.00
N PHE A 45 -7.61 -7.49 5.81
CA PHE A 45 -8.16 -6.79 4.65
C PHE A 45 -7.75 -7.43 3.32
N ASN A 46 -8.52 -7.11 2.29
CA ASN A 46 -8.20 -7.38 0.89
C ASN A 46 -8.51 -6.11 0.10
N TRP A 47 -7.51 -5.54 -0.57
CA TRP A 47 -7.63 -4.31 -1.33
C TRP A 47 -7.20 -4.55 -2.77
N GLN A 48 -8.05 -4.24 -3.74
CA GLN A 48 -7.73 -4.37 -5.15
C GLN A 48 -7.30 -3.01 -5.70
N ASN A 49 -6.33 -3.00 -6.61
CA ASN A 49 -6.03 -1.81 -7.41
C ASN A 49 -7.32 -1.30 -8.09
N PRO A 50 -7.79 -0.08 -7.81
CA PRO A 50 -9.03 0.44 -8.38
C PRO A 50 -8.86 0.97 -9.81
N HIS A 51 -7.63 1.06 -10.30
CA HIS A 51 -7.32 1.72 -11.57
C HIS A 51 -7.24 0.73 -12.74
N SER A 52 -7.64 1.19 -13.92
CA SER A 52 -7.42 0.47 -15.18
C SER A 52 -5.94 0.43 -15.61
N ASN A 53 -5.05 1.09 -14.87
CA ASN A 53 -3.61 1.13 -15.11
C ASN A 53 -2.88 0.34 -14.03
N PRO A 54 -1.70 -0.24 -14.33
CA PRO A 54 -0.80 -0.76 -13.31
C PRO A 54 -0.40 0.33 -12.31
N ILE A 55 -0.09 -0.06 -11.09
CA ILE A 55 0.36 0.88 -10.04
C ILE A 55 1.67 0.42 -9.41
N ILE A 56 2.36 1.35 -8.75
CA ILE A 56 3.48 1.06 -7.86
C ILE A 56 3.05 1.47 -6.46
N VAL A 57 2.82 0.49 -5.59
CA VAL A 57 2.64 0.70 -4.16
C VAL A 57 3.97 1.13 -3.57
N THR A 58 3.98 2.28 -2.90
CA THR A 58 5.15 2.89 -2.28
C THR A 58 5.10 2.81 -0.77
N ARG A 59 3.91 2.71 -0.17
CA ARG A 59 3.76 2.52 1.27
C ARG A 59 2.49 1.77 1.62
N VAL A 60 2.57 0.89 2.60
CA VAL A 60 1.42 0.36 3.35
C VAL A 60 1.65 0.68 4.81
N LEU A 61 0.65 1.27 5.46
CA LEU A 61 0.63 1.52 6.89
C LEU A 61 -0.49 0.71 7.54
N LEU A 62 -0.20 0.18 8.72
CA LEU A 62 -1.18 -0.42 9.62
C LEU A 62 -1.22 0.42 10.90
N ASP A 63 -2.27 1.20 11.07
CA ASP A 63 -2.53 2.00 12.27
C ASP A 63 -3.38 1.18 13.23
N ILE A 64 -2.73 0.52 14.18
CA ILE A 64 -3.37 -0.35 15.18
C ILE A 64 -3.88 0.53 16.30
N THR A 65 -5.20 0.70 16.41
CA THR A 65 -5.84 1.46 17.49
C THR A 65 -6.28 0.58 18.64
N THR A 66 -6.59 -0.68 18.36
CA THR A 66 -6.91 -1.72 19.36
C THR A 66 -6.06 -2.95 19.07
N PRO A 67 -5.18 -3.36 20.00
CA PRO A 67 -4.40 -4.59 19.87
C PRO A 67 -5.30 -5.81 19.68
N GLY A 68 -4.83 -6.81 18.94
CA GLY A 68 -5.65 -8.00 18.71
C GLY A 68 -5.77 -8.95 19.90
N GLY A 69 -4.95 -8.72 20.94
CA GLY A 69 -5.09 -9.27 22.28
C GLY A 69 -4.36 -10.59 22.52
N VAL A 70 -3.54 -11.03 21.56
CA VAL A 70 -2.67 -12.20 21.66
C VAL A 70 -1.31 -11.86 21.09
N ALA A 71 -0.27 -11.98 21.92
CA ALA A 71 1.12 -11.80 21.51
C ALA A 71 1.52 -12.77 20.38
N ALA A 72 2.50 -12.36 19.56
CA ALA A 72 2.98 -13.09 18.39
C ALA A 72 1.89 -13.30 17.31
N GLY A 73 1.14 -12.25 16.99
CA GLY A 73 0.01 -12.28 16.06
C GLY A 73 0.33 -12.48 14.58
N GLU A 74 1.50 -12.03 14.14
CA GLU A 74 2.00 -12.07 12.76
C GLU A 74 0.95 -11.61 11.72
N LEU A 75 0.91 -10.31 11.45
CA LEU A 75 0.26 -9.78 10.26
C LEU A 75 1.24 -9.76 9.09
N ASP A 76 0.86 -10.43 8.01
CA ASP A 76 1.61 -10.45 6.75
C ASP A 76 0.85 -9.67 5.69
N VAL A 77 1.55 -8.77 5.01
CA VAL A 77 1.01 -7.94 3.95
C VAL A 77 1.82 -8.12 2.68
N GLY A 78 1.13 -8.31 1.56
CA GLY A 78 1.81 -8.43 0.29
C GLY A 78 0.87 -8.44 -0.91
N SER A 79 1.48 -8.47 -2.10
CA SER A 79 0.75 -8.53 -3.36
C SER A 79 0.20 -9.91 -3.66
N ALA A 80 -1.04 -10.00 -4.15
CA ALA A 80 -1.71 -11.26 -4.38
C ALA A 80 -2.51 -11.28 -5.70
N ALA A 81 -2.80 -12.50 -6.17
CA ALA A 81 -3.59 -12.75 -7.38
C ALA A 81 -5.11 -12.72 -7.16
N GLY A 82 -5.56 -12.46 -5.94
CA GLY A 82 -6.96 -12.48 -5.55
C GLY A 82 -7.15 -12.31 -4.05
N THR A 83 -8.41 -12.27 -3.63
CA THR A 83 -8.78 -12.24 -2.22
C THR A 83 -8.39 -13.54 -1.50
N GLY A 84 -7.91 -13.45 -0.28
CA GLY A 84 -7.61 -14.63 0.55
C GLY A 84 -6.36 -15.40 0.14
N VAL A 85 -5.49 -14.79 -0.69
CA VAL A 85 -4.21 -15.35 -1.08
C VAL A 85 -3.13 -14.73 -0.21
N HIS A 86 -2.34 -15.56 0.47
CA HIS A 86 -1.24 -15.13 1.34
C HIS A 86 -0.12 -14.45 0.55
N SER A 87 0.43 -13.37 1.09
CA SER A 87 1.72 -12.80 0.70
C SER A 87 2.26 -11.91 1.83
N ASP A 88 3.57 -11.89 1.97
CA ASP A 88 4.36 -11.21 3.02
C ASP A 88 5.41 -10.25 2.42
N ASN A 89 5.27 -9.89 1.14
CA ASN A 89 6.33 -9.21 0.40
C ASN A 89 6.35 -7.68 0.59
N LEU A 90 5.50 -7.13 1.45
CA LEU A 90 5.51 -5.72 1.88
C LEU A 90 5.78 -5.63 3.38
N ILE A 91 5.02 -6.35 4.21
CA ILE A 91 5.25 -6.49 5.65
C ILE A 91 5.24 -7.99 5.96
N ASP A 92 6.24 -8.45 6.70
CA ASP A 92 6.44 -9.84 7.08
C ASP A 92 6.50 -9.96 8.60
N GLY A 93 5.42 -10.46 9.20
CA GLY A 93 5.36 -10.87 10.60
C GLY A 93 5.25 -9.74 11.62
N CYS A 94 4.59 -8.61 11.33
CA CYS A 94 4.41 -7.57 12.35
C CYS A 94 3.40 -8.01 13.43
N ASP A 95 3.70 -7.78 14.71
CA ASP A 95 2.87 -8.26 15.83
C ASP A 95 1.88 -7.18 16.31
N PRO A 96 0.56 -7.30 16.08
CA PRO A 96 -0.41 -6.26 16.43
C PRO A 96 -0.85 -6.31 17.91
N ASP A 97 0.01 -6.76 18.83
CA ASP A 97 -0.26 -6.84 20.27
C ASP A 97 -0.01 -5.51 21.02
N VAL A 98 0.23 -4.42 20.29
CA VAL A 98 0.40 -3.08 20.85
C VAL A 98 -0.27 -2.03 19.97
N GLN A 99 -0.76 -0.96 20.59
CA GLN A 99 -1.26 0.21 19.88
C GLN A 99 -0.07 0.97 19.29
N THR A 100 0.10 0.86 17.97
CA THR A 100 1.22 1.46 17.23
C THR A 100 0.89 1.57 15.75
N VAL A 101 1.79 2.20 15.00
CA VAL A 101 1.76 2.20 13.54
C VAL A 101 2.91 1.34 13.04
N TYR A 102 2.61 0.39 12.14
CA TYR A 102 3.60 -0.34 11.35
C TYR A 102 3.62 0.17 9.92
N ASP A 103 4.76 0.11 9.26
CA ASP A 103 4.81 0.28 7.81
C ASP A 103 5.86 -0.60 7.12
N ASN A 104 5.74 -0.74 5.80
CA ASN A 104 6.67 -1.53 4.99
C ASN A 104 8.04 -0.85 4.76
N LEU A 105 8.33 0.30 5.38
CA LEU A 105 9.57 1.07 5.23
C LEU A 105 10.48 0.99 6.45
N GLY A 106 9.92 1.11 7.65
CA GLY A 106 10.56 0.95 8.93
C GLY A 106 10.43 -0.46 9.49
N ASP A 107 9.30 -1.14 9.20
CA ASP A 107 8.95 -2.45 9.76
C ASP A 107 8.68 -3.54 8.70
N PRO A 108 9.52 -3.69 7.66
CA PRO A 108 9.25 -4.63 6.56
C PRO A 108 9.30 -6.11 6.96
N GLY A 109 9.98 -6.47 8.06
CA GLY A 109 10.28 -7.88 8.35
C GLY A 109 11.35 -8.46 7.41
N ALA A 110 11.41 -9.79 7.29
CA ALA A 110 12.48 -10.45 6.55
C ALA A 110 12.25 -10.45 5.02
N ASN A 111 10.99 -10.61 4.59
CA ASN A 111 10.59 -10.66 3.18
C ASN A 111 10.00 -9.35 2.65
N GLY A 112 9.78 -8.35 3.51
CA GLY A 112 9.15 -7.10 3.14
C GLY A 112 9.98 -6.23 2.20
N LYS A 113 9.27 -5.57 1.28
CA LYS A 113 9.83 -4.64 0.30
C LYS A 113 9.29 -3.24 0.51
N PHE A 114 10.15 -2.26 0.23
CA PHE A 114 9.78 -0.84 0.23
C PHE A 114 8.80 -0.44 -0.89
N LYS A 115 8.63 -1.28 -1.91
CA LYS A 115 7.78 -1.00 -3.06
C LYS A 115 7.36 -2.28 -3.76
N GLN A 116 6.15 -2.26 -4.30
CA GLN A 116 5.58 -3.40 -5.02
C GLN A 116 4.79 -2.92 -6.22
N ARG A 117 5.07 -3.49 -7.40
CA ARG A 117 4.28 -3.23 -8.60
C ARG A 117 3.04 -4.13 -8.56
N LEU A 118 1.89 -3.57 -8.87
CA LEU A 118 0.65 -4.31 -9.12
C LEU A 118 0.22 -4.11 -10.56
N ASP A 119 -0.44 -5.13 -11.08
CA ASP A 119 -1.12 -5.05 -12.37
C ASP A 119 -2.31 -4.11 -12.28
N ALA A 120 -2.85 -3.75 -13.45
CA ALA A 120 -4.13 -3.05 -13.55
C ALA A 120 -5.25 -3.89 -12.91
N ASN A 121 -6.36 -3.25 -12.53
CA ASN A 121 -7.56 -3.95 -12.09
C ASN A 121 -7.96 -5.04 -13.09
N GLY A 122 -8.14 -6.27 -12.60
CA GLY A 122 -8.42 -7.46 -13.41
C GLY A 122 -7.16 -8.15 -13.97
N GLY A 123 -5.97 -7.72 -13.55
CA GLY A 123 -4.68 -8.32 -13.88
C GLY A 123 -4.40 -9.63 -13.13
N ALA A 124 -3.17 -10.13 -13.25
CA ALA A 124 -2.78 -11.40 -12.61
C ALA A 124 -2.40 -11.23 -11.15
N VAL A 125 -1.80 -10.09 -10.79
CA VAL A 125 -1.45 -9.71 -9.41
C VAL A 125 -1.86 -8.25 -9.18
N ASP A 126 -3.12 -8.04 -8.82
CA ASP A 126 -3.75 -6.73 -8.68
C ASP A 126 -4.31 -6.47 -7.26
N TRP A 127 -4.01 -7.33 -6.29
CA TRP A 127 -4.44 -7.19 -4.89
C TRP A 127 -3.28 -6.92 -3.94
N ILE A 128 -3.58 -6.20 -2.85
CA ILE A 128 -2.85 -6.25 -1.58
C ILE A 128 -3.73 -6.93 -0.55
N THR A 129 -3.17 -7.92 0.14
CA THR A 129 -3.87 -8.68 1.17
C THR A 129 -3.11 -8.59 2.49
N CYS A 130 -3.84 -8.54 3.60
CA CYS A 130 -3.27 -8.71 4.93
C CYS A 130 -3.85 -9.95 5.60
N GLN A 131 -2.99 -10.91 5.92
CA GLN A 131 -3.36 -12.12 6.65
C GLN A 131 -2.92 -12.02 8.11
N ILE A 132 -3.78 -12.51 9.00
CA ILE A 132 -3.44 -12.86 10.39
C ILE A 132 -2.86 -14.27 10.33
N LEU A 133 -1.54 -14.45 10.34
CA LEU A 133 -0.93 -15.74 10.03
C LEU A 133 -1.06 -16.73 11.20
N LEU A 134 -0.54 -16.36 12.37
CA LEU A 134 -0.24 -17.34 13.42
C LEU A 134 -1.26 -17.38 14.55
N GLN A 135 -1.52 -16.25 15.23
CA GLN A 135 -2.37 -16.19 16.41
C GLN A 135 -3.67 -15.44 16.13
N ASN A 136 -4.74 -15.82 16.83
CA ASN A 136 -6.02 -15.13 16.75
C ASN A 136 -5.89 -13.66 17.19
N GLN A 137 -6.36 -12.74 16.38
CA GLN A 137 -6.39 -11.30 16.63
C GLN A 137 -7.85 -10.82 16.71
N ALA A 138 -8.60 -11.35 17.67
CA ALA A 138 -10.05 -11.16 17.77
C ALA A 138 -10.47 -9.73 18.17
N ALA A 139 -9.59 -8.99 18.84
CA ALA A 139 -9.85 -7.61 19.24
C ALA A 139 -9.25 -6.56 18.28
N LEU A 140 -8.58 -7.01 17.21
CA LEU A 140 -7.84 -6.15 16.32
C LEU A 140 -8.77 -5.11 15.70
N ALA A 141 -8.42 -3.85 15.87
CA ALA A 141 -9.08 -2.76 15.20
C ALA A 141 -8.08 -1.66 14.87
N GLY A 142 -8.40 -0.93 13.81
CA GLY A 142 -7.52 0.10 13.28
C GLY A 142 -7.84 0.38 11.82
N ARG A 143 -6.89 1.00 11.14
CA ARG A 143 -6.99 1.32 9.71
C ARG A 143 -5.74 0.90 8.97
N TYR A 144 -5.91 0.52 7.72
CA TYR A 144 -4.81 0.43 6.78
C TYR A 144 -4.82 1.63 5.84
N TYR A 145 -3.64 2.00 5.36
CA TYR A 145 -3.46 3.05 4.36
C TYR A 145 -2.49 2.56 3.29
N ILE A 146 -2.79 2.81 2.02
CA ILE A 146 -1.94 2.41 0.88
C ILE A 146 -1.61 3.65 0.07
N GLU A 147 -0.33 4.01 0.02
CA GLU A 147 0.20 5.03 -0.87
C GLU A 147 0.72 4.37 -2.14
N TYR A 148 0.32 4.90 -3.30
CA TYR A 148 0.72 4.35 -4.58
C TYR A 148 0.74 5.38 -5.70
N ILE A 149 1.39 5.01 -6.80
CA ILE A 149 1.55 5.85 -7.99
C ILE A 149 0.99 5.10 -9.20
N GLU A 150 0.09 5.73 -9.95
CA GLU A 150 -0.41 5.18 -11.23
C GLU A 150 0.67 5.21 -12.32
N VAL A 151 0.82 4.10 -13.05
CA VAL A 151 1.76 3.97 -14.17
C VAL A 151 1.03 4.29 -15.48
N ILE A 152 1.12 5.56 -15.90
CA ILE A 152 0.53 6.13 -17.13
C ILE A 152 1.59 6.62 -18.12
#